data_AF-A0A496V4D6-F1
#
_entry.id   AF-A0A496V4D6-F1
#
_cell.length_a   1.000
_cell.length_b   1.000
_cell.length_c   1.000
_cell.angle_alpha   90.00
_cell.angle_beta   90.00
_cell.angle_gamma   90.00
#
_symmetry.space_group_name_H-M   'P 1'
#
loop_
_entity.id
_entity.type
_entity.pdbx_description
1 polymer ?
#
loop_
_entity_poly.entity_id
_entity_poly.type
_entity_poly.pdbx_seq_one_letter_code
_entity_poly.pdbx_strand_id
1 'polypeptide(L)'
;MSESFEREKITVHSLESRPAFQEGFSNVDVFKRMVKAFTGVNLQIKEVETEKEFHRPVGNVKIKFDLFAEDEKKRTIVEAQHANYSQNFERFCYYHLTAIVETIKSSRDYHFPKTVYTLVFFTDRLSPVPGKNILVHDTEMKDFIDGEVAKGIFPHKHRLFFIFTKAPDADIRMPEECREWIQAIHETLKGWVYLHQFKTPEIKTLFERLKTEDTSPELHTKMMDERMVKEKHDDIRKEERRKIARKLLRRNATTSNLDISELTELSLTDIEELREEMTEKGEILFV
;
A
#
# COMPACT_ATOMS: atom_id res chain seq x y z
N MET A 1 -16.30 0.86 -34.16
CA MET A 1 -15.26 0.19 -33.33
C MET A 1 -15.13 0.79 -31.93
N SER A 2 -15.55 2.02 -31.67
CA SER A 2 -15.52 2.62 -30.32
C SER A 2 -16.57 2.06 -29.35
N GLU A 3 -17.75 1.66 -29.85
CA GLU A 3 -18.86 1.17 -29.00
C GLU A 3 -18.63 -0.18 -28.32
N SER A 4 -17.68 -1.02 -28.78
CA SER A 4 -17.41 -2.30 -28.09
C SER A 4 -16.47 -2.14 -26.90
N PHE A 5 -15.64 -1.09 -26.85
CA PHE A 5 -14.72 -0.85 -25.74
C PHE A 5 -15.41 -0.28 -24.49
N GLU A 6 -16.53 0.44 -24.66
CA GLU A 6 -17.35 0.91 -23.54
C GLU A 6 -18.08 -0.23 -22.82
N ARG A 7 -18.35 -1.37 -23.49
CA ARG A 7 -19.06 -2.52 -22.90
C ARG A 7 -18.25 -3.31 -21.87
N GLU A 8 -16.95 -3.06 -21.76
CA GLU A 8 -16.07 -3.70 -20.77
C GLU A 8 -15.55 -2.73 -19.71
N LYS A 9 -16.12 -1.53 -19.63
CA LYS A 9 -15.90 -0.61 -18.53
C LYS A 9 -16.79 -1.02 -17.36
N ILE A 10 -16.20 -1.26 -16.20
CA ILE A 10 -16.95 -1.54 -14.97
C ILE A 10 -16.54 -0.54 -13.88
N THR A 11 -17.52 -0.12 -13.09
CA THR A 11 -17.29 0.71 -11.90
C THR A 11 -16.86 -0.19 -10.76
N VAL A 12 -15.76 0.16 -10.11
CA VAL A 12 -15.18 -0.63 -9.02
C VAL A 12 -14.81 0.27 -7.86
N HIS A 13 -14.85 -0.30 -6.66
CA HIS A 13 -14.28 0.32 -5.49
C HIS A 13 -12.77 0.49 -5.62
N SER A 14 -12.29 1.65 -5.17
CA SER A 14 -10.85 1.94 -5.13
C SER A 14 -10.15 1.06 -4.11
N LEU A 15 -9.07 0.40 -4.53
CA LEU A 15 -8.19 -0.35 -3.63
C LEU A 15 -7.36 0.54 -2.70
N GLU A 16 -7.51 1.87 -2.78
CA GLU A 16 -7.05 2.75 -1.73
C GLU A 16 -7.78 2.52 -0.40
N SER A 17 -9.01 2.01 -0.44
CA SER A 17 -9.74 1.66 0.77
C SER A 17 -9.30 0.30 1.30
N ARG A 18 -8.92 0.24 2.58
CA ARG A 18 -8.49 -0.99 3.24
C ARG A 18 -9.58 -2.09 3.23
N PRO A 19 -10.87 -1.82 3.52
CA PRO A 19 -11.94 -2.79 3.35
C PRO A 19 -12.08 -3.31 1.90
N ALA A 20 -11.98 -2.44 0.89
CA ALA A 20 -12.01 -2.88 -0.51
C ALA A 20 -10.81 -3.78 -0.83
N PHE A 21 -9.62 -3.43 -0.33
CA PHE A 21 -8.43 -4.26 -0.45
C PHE A 21 -8.62 -5.65 0.15
N GLN A 22 -9.18 -5.73 1.36
CA GLN A 22 -9.49 -7.01 2.01
C GLN A 22 -10.55 -7.81 1.23
N GLU A 23 -11.60 -7.18 0.73
CA GLU A 23 -12.66 -7.85 -0.04
C GLU A 23 -12.12 -8.46 -1.34
N GLY A 24 -11.33 -7.68 -2.08
CA GLY A 24 -10.76 -8.10 -3.35
C GLY A 24 -9.77 -9.26 -3.20
N PHE A 25 -8.81 -9.12 -2.30
CA PHE A 25 -7.68 -10.06 -2.17
C PHE A 25 -7.91 -11.21 -1.17
N SER A 26 -9.04 -11.27 -0.47
CA SER A 26 -9.41 -12.45 0.34
C SER A 26 -9.85 -13.66 -0.49
N ASN A 27 -10.08 -13.48 -1.80
CA ASN A 27 -10.30 -14.62 -2.69
C ASN A 27 -9.02 -15.44 -2.85
N VAL A 28 -9.12 -16.75 -2.61
CA VAL A 28 -7.99 -17.69 -2.58
C VAL A 28 -7.18 -17.68 -3.88
N ASP A 29 -7.83 -17.72 -5.04
CA ASP A 29 -7.11 -17.80 -6.32
C ASP A 29 -6.49 -16.45 -6.71
N VAL A 30 -7.19 -15.35 -6.45
CA VAL A 30 -6.65 -13.98 -6.58
C VAL A 30 -5.39 -13.83 -5.72
N PHE A 31 -5.47 -14.20 -4.44
CA PHE A 31 -4.36 -14.10 -3.51
C PHE A 31 -3.17 -14.97 -3.93
N LYS A 32 -3.41 -16.25 -4.26
CA LYS A 32 -2.36 -17.16 -4.74
C LYS A 32 -1.65 -16.61 -5.96
N ARG A 33 -2.40 -16.06 -6.92
CA ARG A 33 -1.84 -15.51 -8.16
C ARG A 33 -1.02 -14.25 -7.90
N MET A 34 -1.55 -13.33 -7.10
CA MET A 34 -0.84 -12.12 -6.66
C MET A 34 0.47 -12.48 -5.94
N VAL A 35 0.43 -13.40 -4.97
CA VAL A 35 1.63 -13.83 -4.23
C VAL A 35 2.65 -14.45 -5.17
N LYS A 36 2.22 -15.30 -6.11
CA LYS A 36 3.12 -15.89 -7.10
C LYS A 36 3.80 -14.82 -7.94
N ALA A 37 3.07 -13.80 -8.39
CA ALA A 37 3.62 -12.72 -9.20
C ALA A 37 4.77 -12.00 -8.48
N PHE A 38 4.58 -11.62 -7.20
CA PHE A 38 5.56 -10.83 -6.45
C PHE A 38 6.70 -11.66 -5.83
N THR A 39 6.43 -12.91 -5.44
CA THR A 39 7.40 -13.72 -4.66
C THR A 39 7.95 -14.91 -5.44
N GLY A 40 7.31 -15.30 -6.54
CA GLY A 40 7.57 -16.55 -7.27
C GLY A 40 6.99 -17.81 -6.60
N VAL A 41 6.38 -17.69 -5.41
CA VAL A 41 5.91 -18.85 -4.65
C VAL A 41 4.51 -19.24 -5.07
N ASN A 42 4.35 -20.52 -5.44
CA ASN A 42 3.03 -21.11 -5.69
C ASN A 42 2.46 -21.62 -4.36
N LEU A 43 1.45 -20.96 -3.81
CA LEU A 43 0.82 -21.36 -2.55
C LEU A 43 -0.23 -22.46 -2.72
N GLN A 44 -0.33 -23.34 -1.71
CA GLN A 44 -1.40 -24.31 -1.50
C GLN A 44 -2.13 -23.99 -0.18
N ILE A 45 -3.06 -23.05 -0.26
CA ILE A 45 -3.85 -22.55 0.88
C ILE A 45 -5.33 -22.91 0.70
N LYS A 46 -6.05 -23.02 1.82
CA LYS A 46 -7.50 -23.29 1.84
C LYS A 46 -8.33 -22.01 1.92
N GLU A 47 -7.79 -21.00 2.60
CA GLU A 47 -8.47 -19.74 2.88
C GLU A 47 -7.43 -18.62 2.98
N VAL A 48 -7.93 -17.38 2.92
CA VAL A 48 -7.20 -16.17 3.27
C VAL A 48 -7.95 -15.53 4.42
N GLU A 49 -7.36 -15.53 5.60
CA GLU A 49 -7.94 -14.90 6.78
C GLU A 49 -7.79 -13.39 6.67
N THR A 50 -8.88 -12.65 6.89
CA THR A 50 -8.82 -11.19 7.03
C THR A 50 -8.63 -10.83 8.49
N GLU A 51 -7.94 -9.71 8.74
CA GLU A 51 -7.89 -9.12 10.08
C GLU A 51 -7.26 -10.02 11.18
N LYS A 52 -6.36 -10.93 10.80
CA LYS A 52 -5.73 -11.89 11.71
C LYS A 52 -4.97 -11.17 12.82
N GLU A 53 -5.26 -11.53 14.06
CA GLU A 53 -4.53 -11.10 15.25
C GLU A 53 -3.87 -12.31 15.91
N PHE A 54 -2.62 -12.15 16.37
CA PHE A 54 -2.00 -13.15 17.22
C PHE A 54 -2.47 -12.97 18.67
N HIS A 55 -2.70 -14.09 19.37
CA HIS A 55 -3.33 -14.09 20.68
C HIS A 55 -2.49 -13.37 21.75
N ARG A 56 -1.16 -13.41 21.62
CA ARG A 56 -0.25 -12.73 22.53
C ARG A 56 0.37 -11.54 21.78
N PRO A 57 0.25 -10.31 22.30
CA PRO A 57 1.00 -9.20 21.75
C PRO A 57 2.49 -9.45 21.99
N VAL A 58 3.30 -9.25 20.96
CA VAL A 58 4.74 -9.09 21.13
C VAL A 58 4.99 -7.62 21.45
N GLY A 59 5.69 -7.35 22.56
CA GLY A 59 5.88 -6.00 23.07
C GLY A 59 4.56 -5.31 23.45
N ASN A 60 4.50 -3.99 23.25
CA ASN A 60 3.33 -3.15 23.56
C ASN A 60 2.45 -2.86 22.33
N VAL A 61 2.63 -3.62 21.24
CA VAL A 61 1.97 -3.35 19.96
C VAL A 61 1.04 -4.50 19.64
N LYS A 62 -0.26 -4.19 19.52
CA LYS A 62 -1.23 -5.15 18.99
C LYS A 62 -1.08 -5.21 17.47
N ILE A 63 -0.72 -6.37 16.95
CA ILE A 63 -0.53 -6.59 15.51
C ILE A 63 -1.79 -7.22 14.93
N LYS A 64 -2.24 -6.64 13.82
CA LYS A 64 -3.41 -7.07 13.07
C LYS A 64 -3.08 -7.03 11.59
N PHE A 65 -3.10 -8.19 10.95
CA PHE A 65 -2.78 -8.30 9.53
C PHE A 65 -4.03 -8.16 8.68
N ASP A 66 -3.96 -7.45 7.56
CA ASP A 66 -5.10 -7.35 6.63
C ASP A 66 -5.48 -8.67 6.01
N LEU A 67 -4.49 -9.37 5.49
CA LEU A 67 -4.65 -10.67 4.86
C LEU A 67 -3.54 -11.58 5.38
N PHE A 68 -3.93 -12.79 5.77
CA PHE A 68 -3.04 -13.82 6.28
C PHE A 68 -3.39 -15.15 5.61
N ALA A 69 -2.38 -15.86 5.11
CA ALA A 69 -2.57 -17.20 4.59
C ALA A 69 -1.38 -18.08 4.97
N GLU A 70 -1.67 -19.33 5.35
CA GLU A 70 -0.66 -20.33 5.66
C GLU A 70 -0.77 -21.53 4.71
N ASP A 71 0.32 -21.82 4.00
CA ASP A 71 0.54 -23.09 3.31
C ASP A 71 1.24 -24.06 4.26
N GLU A 72 0.44 -24.90 4.93
CA GLU A 72 0.93 -25.88 5.89
C GLU A 72 1.90 -26.89 5.26
N LYS A 73 1.67 -27.27 3.99
CA LYS A 73 2.48 -28.27 3.28
C LYS A 73 3.85 -27.73 2.93
N LYS A 74 3.92 -26.48 2.46
CA LYS A 74 5.18 -25.80 2.10
C LYS A 74 5.78 -25.03 3.26
N ARG A 75 5.15 -25.05 4.44
CA ARG A 75 5.58 -24.33 5.64
C ARG A 75 5.86 -22.86 5.33
N THR A 76 4.94 -22.23 4.61
CA THR A 76 5.07 -20.84 4.15
C THR A 76 3.88 -20.04 4.64
N ILE A 77 4.16 -18.91 5.29
CA ILE A 77 3.17 -17.91 5.67
C ILE A 77 3.31 -16.74 4.71
N VAL A 78 2.18 -16.22 4.26
CA VAL A 78 2.13 -14.98 3.49
C VAL A 78 1.13 -14.02 4.12
N GLU A 79 1.61 -12.82 4.36
CA GLU A 79 0.84 -11.70 4.89
C GLU A 79 0.80 -10.60 3.84
N ALA A 80 -0.35 -9.98 3.65
CA ALA A 80 -0.44 -8.75 2.86
C ALA A 80 -1.05 -7.64 3.70
N GLN A 81 -0.54 -6.42 3.56
CA GLN A 81 -0.99 -5.21 4.26
C GLN A 81 -1.30 -4.12 3.25
N HIS A 82 -2.41 -3.42 3.48
CA HIS A 82 -2.66 -2.13 2.87
C HIS A 82 -2.02 -1.03 3.72
N ALA A 83 -1.15 -0.23 3.11
CA ALA A 83 -0.44 0.84 3.77
C ALA A 83 -0.96 2.20 3.31
N ASN A 84 -1.29 3.05 4.27
CA ASN A 84 -1.64 4.44 3.99
C ASN A 84 -0.40 5.36 4.06
N TYR A 85 -0.54 6.58 3.52
CA TYR A 85 0.58 7.52 3.37
C TYR A 85 1.27 7.90 4.68
N SER A 86 0.55 7.87 5.81
CA SER A 86 1.08 8.29 7.12
C SER A 86 1.90 7.23 7.83
N GLN A 87 1.87 5.99 7.37
CA GLN A 87 2.57 4.89 8.00
C GLN A 87 4.05 4.88 7.62
N ASN A 88 4.88 4.70 8.64
CA ASN A 88 6.33 4.60 8.47
C ASN A 88 6.73 3.16 8.09
N PHE A 89 7.89 3.02 7.45
CA PHE A 89 8.38 1.73 6.96
C PHE A 89 8.73 0.77 8.10
N GLU A 90 9.25 1.32 9.21
CA GLU A 90 9.68 0.59 10.40
C GLU A 90 8.55 -0.21 11.04
N ARG A 91 7.31 0.30 10.99
CA ARG A 91 6.15 -0.44 11.48
C ARG A 91 5.99 -1.79 10.78
N PHE A 92 6.21 -1.83 9.47
CA PHE A 92 6.07 -3.06 8.71
C PHE A 92 7.25 -4.00 8.90
N CYS A 93 8.46 -3.46 9.10
CA CYS A 93 9.59 -4.27 9.55
C CYS A 93 9.29 -4.93 10.91
N TYR A 94 8.70 -4.18 11.85
CA TYR A 94 8.30 -4.71 13.15
C TYR A 94 7.24 -5.82 13.03
N TYR A 95 6.23 -5.64 12.18
CA TYR A 95 5.22 -6.68 11.90
C TYR A 95 5.85 -7.92 11.29
N HIS A 96 6.71 -7.76 10.29
CA HIS A 96 7.41 -8.87 9.64
C HIS A 96 8.26 -9.68 10.63
N LEU A 97 9.07 -9.00 11.47
CA LEU A 97 9.88 -9.68 12.49
C LEU A 97 9.01 -10.40 13.51
N THR A 98 7.89 -9.80 13.91
CA THR A 98 6.98 -10.45 14.85
C THR A 98 6.34 -11.69 14.25
N ALA A 99 5.86 -11.62 13.01
CA ALA A 99 5.32 -12.77 12.29
C ALA A 99 6.32 -13.93 12.23
N ILE A 100 7.61 -13.64 11.99
CA ILE A 100 8.68 -14.64 12.04
C ILE A 100 8.81 -15.26 13.44
N VAL A 101 8.86 -14.44 14.50
CA VAL A 101 9.01 -14.91 15.88
C VAL A 101 7.81 -15.75 16.34
N GLU A 102 6.59 -15.37 15.96
CA GLU A 102 5.36 -16.13 16.27
C GLU A 102 5.35 -17.53 15.64
N THR A 103 6.19 -17.80 14.63
CA THR A 103 6.33 -19.15 14.10
C THR A 103 7.08 -20.10 15.05
N ILE A 104 7.83 -19.59 16.02
CA ILE A 104 8.61 -20.39 16.97
C ILE A 104 7.67 -21.06 17.97
N LYS A 105 7.66 -22.40 17.95
CA LYS A 105 6.73 -23.19 18.78
C LYS A 105 7.20 -23.44 20.22
N SER A 106 8.50 -23.32 20.49
CA SER A 106 9.07 -23.70 21.78
C SER A 106 10.36 -22.95 22.09
N SER A 107 10.60 -22.65 23.37
CA SER A 107 11.88 -22.14 23.87
C SER A 107 13.01 -23.16 23.84
N ARG A 108 12.74 -24.42 23.49
CA ARG A 108 13.78 -25.45 23.30
C ARG A 108 14.37 -25.46 21.89
N ASP A 109 13.66 -24.85 20.94
CA ASP A 109 14.02 -24.83 19.52
C ASP A 109 13.67 -23.45 18.92
N TYR A 110 14.69 -22.58 18.83
CA TYR A 110 14.56 -21.22 18.32
C TYR A 110 14.69 -21.13 16.79
N HIS A 111 14.76 -22.25 16.07
CA HIS A 111 14.80 -22.20 14.61
C HIS A 111 13.44 -21.76 14.07
N PHE A 112 13.45 -20.95 13.01
CA PHE A 112 12.22 -20.57 12.31
C PHE A 112 11.71 -21.76 11.52
N PRO A 113 10.55 -22.35 11.87
CA PRO A 113 10.07 -23.55 11.19
C PRO A 113 9.38 -23.24 9.86
N LYS A 114 9.19 -21.98 9.49
CA LYS A 114 8.41 -21.57 8.32
C LYS A 114 9.11 -20.43 7.60
N THR A 115 8.83 -20.29 6.31
CA THR A 115 9.18 -19.06 5.57
C THR A 115 8.05 -18.04 5.75
N VAL A 116 8.40 -16.77 5.89
CA VAL A 116 7.41 -15.67 6.02
C VAL A 116 7.66 -14.66 4.90
N TYR A 117 6.61 -14.38 4.12
CA TYR A 117 6.59 -13.28 3.18
C TYR A 117 5.57 -12.24 3.62
N THR A 118 5.98 -10.98 3.73
CA THR A 118 5.08 -9.88 4.03
C THR A 118 5.05 -8.94 2.82
N LEU A 119 3.87 -8.68 2.27
CA LEU A 119 3.67 -7.80 1.13
C LEU A 119 2.95 -6.54 1.61
N VAL A 120 3.56 -5.38 1.45
CA VAL A 120 3.02 -4.10 1.89
C VAL A 120 2.71 -3.25 0.67
N PHE A 121 1.43 -2.97 0.46
CA PHE A 121 0.96 -2.22 -0.70
C PHE A 121 0.72 -0.77 -0.33
N PHE A 122 1.48 0.13 -0.96
CA PHE A 122 1.19 1.55 -0.97
C PHE A 122 0.47 1.92 -2.25
N THR A 123 -0.85 2.11 -2.14
CA THR A 123 -1.71 2.29 -3.32
C THR A 123 -1.62 3.70 -3.91
N ASP A 124 -1.55 4.71 -3.05
CA ASP A 124 -1.44 6.13 -3.45
C ASP A 124 -0.18 6.81 -2.89
N ARG A 125 0.97 6.13 -3.00
CA ARG A 125 2.29 6.70 -2.64
C ARG A 125 3.31 6.41 -3.74
N LEU A 126 4.12 7.40 -4.08
CA LEU A 126 5.29 7.19 -4.93
C LEU A 126 6.36 6.43 -4.14
N SER A 127 7.13 5.61 -4.86
CA SER A 127 8.31 4.99 -4.26
C SER A 127 9.31 6.04 -3.81
N PRO A 128 9.94 5.88 -2.62
CA PRO A 128 11.02 6.75 -2.18
C PRO A 128 12.28 6.60 -3.04
N VAL A 129 12.36 5.53 -3.84
CA VAL A 129 13.45 5.31 -4.81
C VAL A 129 12.89 5.50 -6.21
N PRO A 130 13.24 6.58 -6.92
CA PRO A 130 12.74 6.83 -8.27
C PRO A 130 12.99 5.67 -9.23
N GLY A 131 11.97 5.32 -10.01
CA GLY A 131 12.04 4.25 -10.99
C GLY A 131 12.05 2.82 -10.40
N LYS A 132 11.65 2.66 -9.14
CA LYS A 132 11.58 1.37 -8.44
C LYS A 132 10.23 1.18 -7.77
N ASN A 133 9.36 0.34 -8.33
CA ASN A 133 8.04 0.07 -7.75
C ASN A 133 8.05 -0.98 -6.63
N ILE A 134 9.07 -1.84 -6.59
CA ILE A 134 9.17 -2.90 -5.59
C ILE A 134 10.51 -2.80 -4.89
N LEU A 135 10.48 -2.64 -3.58
CA LEU A 135 11.67 -2.69 -2.72
C LEU A 135 11.56 -3.92 -1.82
N VAL A 136 12.66 -4.67 -1.70
CA VAL A 136 12.68 -5.90 -0.91
C VAL A 136 13.66 -5.72 0.24
N HIS A 137 13.19 -5.99 1.44
CA HIS A 137 14.02 -6.20 2.62
C HIS A 137 14.03 -7.70 2.91
N ASP A 138 15.22 -8.31 2.94
CA ASP A 138 15.39 -9.72 3.26
C ASP A 138 16.40 -9.93 4.38
N THR A 139 16.52 -11.19 4.83
CA THR A 139 17.38 -11.60 5.95
C THR A 139 18.60 -12.38 5.46
N GLU A 140 19.25 -11.93 4.38
CA GLU A 140 20.46 -12.58 3.88
C GLU A 140 21.69 -12.24 4.73
N MET A 141 22.42 -13.27 5.18
CA MET A 141 23.70 -13.08 5.86
C MET A 141 24.78 -12.79 4.81
N LYS A 142 25.50 -11.70 4.98
CA LYS A 142 26.55 -11.26 4.06
C LYS A 142 27.90 -11.22 4.77
N ASP A 143 28.95 -11.54 4.05
CA ASP A 143 30.31 -11.27 4.52
C ASP A 143 30.52 -9.76 4.68
N PHE A 144 31.25 -9.36 5.71
CA PHE A 144 31.47 -7.96 6.02
C PHE A 144 32.45 -7.28 5.06
N ILE A 145 33.40 -8.04 4.48
CA ILE A 145 34.47 -7.49 3.66
C ILE A 145 34.02 -7.32 2.21
N ASP A 146 33.43 -8.36 1.60
CA ASP A 146 33.07 -8.35 0.19
C ASP A 146 31.55 -8.22 -0.07
N GLY A 147 30.71 -8.37 0.95
CA GLY A 147 29.26 -8.29 0.84
C GLY A 147 28.62 -9.53 0.20
N GLU A 148 29.37 -10.60 -0.05
CA GLU A 148 28.88 -11.84 -0.63
C GLU A 148 27.90 -12.54 0.31
N VAL A 149 26.82 -13.09 -0.26
CA VAL A 149 25.80 -13.76 0.52
C VAL A 149 26.29 -15.15 0.95
N ALA A 150 26.39 -15.34 2.26
CA ALA A 150 26.73 -16.62 2.86
C ALA A 150 25.60 -17.63 2.63
N LYS A 151 25.92 -18.72 1.92
CA LYS A 151 24.95 -19.76 1.54
C LYS A 151 24.81 -20.81 2.64
N GLY A 152 23.59 -21.32 2.82
CA GLY A 152 23.31 -22.47 3.68
C GLY A 152 23.19 -22.18 5.18
N ILE A 153 23.29 -20.92 5.61
CA ILE A 153 23.17 -20.54 7.03
C ILE A 153 21.70 -20.49 7.46
N PHE A 154 20.86 -19.78 6.71
CA PHE A 154 19.42 -19.72 6.96
C PHE A 154 18.66 -20.60 5.95
N PRO A 155 17.99 -21.68 6.40
CA PRO A 155 17.27 -22.57 5.50
C PRO A 155 15.99 -21.94 4.92
N HIS A 156 15.43 -20.95 5.61
CA HIS A 156 14.24 -20.21 5.20
C HIS A 156 14.60 -18.76 4.89
N LYS A 157 14.14 -18.27 3.73
CA LYS A 157 14.40 -16.90 3.28
C LYS A 157 13.19 -16.03 3.52
N HIS A 158 13.13 -15.38 4.68
CA HIS A 158 12.09 -14.41 4.99
C HIS A 158 12.29 -13.13 4.17
N ARG A 159 11.20 -12.57 3.63
CA ARG A 159 11.27 -11.33 2.86
C ARG A 159 10.05 -10.44 3.10
N LEU A 160 10.31 -9.15 3.18
CA LEU A 160 9.35 -8.06 3.26
C LEU A 160 9.41 -7.26 1.95
N PHE A 161 8.29 -7.18 1.25
CA PHE A 161 8.14 -6.48 -0.02
C PHE A 161 7.36 -5.19 0.21
N PHE A 162 7.93 -4.06 -0.17
CA PHE A 162 7.22 -2.78 -0.27
C PHE A 162 6.87 -2.54 -1.73
N ILE A 163 5.58 -2.49 -2.03
CA ILE A 163 5.01 -2.46 -3.38
C ILE A 163 4.29 -1.13 -3.56
N PHE A 164 4.77 -0.29 -4.48
CA PHE A 164 4.24 1.03 -4.77
C PHE A 164 3.49 1.01 -6.09
N THR A 165 2.19 1.31 -6.07
CA THR A 165 1.35 1.17 -7.26
C THR A 165 1.01 2.51 -7.92
N LYS A 166 1.36 3.65 -7.33
CA LYS A 166 0.97 4.98 -7.82
C LYS A 166 1.50 5.33 -9.23
N ALA A 167 2.62 4.75 -9.63
CA ALA A 167 3.23 4.99 -10.94
C ALA A 167 3.66 3.67 -11.60
N PRO A 168 2.73 2.93 -12.24
CA PRO A 168 3.00 1.60 -12.81
C PRO A 168 4.12 1.55 -13.84
N ASP A 169 4.32 2.63 -14.59
CA ASP A 169 5.31 2.72 -15.65
C ASP A 169 6.69 3.20 -15.19
N ALA A 170 6.86 3.49 -13.89
CA ALA A 170 8.12 4.03 -13.38
C ALA A 170 9.28 3.01 -13.44
N ASP A 171 9.03 1.72 -13.20
CA ASP A 171 10.05 0.67 -13.28
C ASP A 171 9.96 -0.11 -14.60
N ILE A 172 10.79 0.25 -15.57
CA ILE A 172 10.84 -0.38 -16.90
C ILE A 172 11.39 -1.82 -16.87
N ARG A 173 12.07 -2.25 -15.79
CA ARG A 173 12.67 -3.59 -15.68
C ARG A 173 11.77 -4.59 -14.97
N MET A 174 10.67 -4.11 -14.40
CA MET A 174 9.73 -4.94 -13.67
C MET A 174 9.11 -6.03 -14.58
N PRO A 175 9.05 -7.29 -14.10
CA PRO A 175 8.39 -8.38 -14.83
C PRO A 175 6.95 -8.03 -15.24
N GLU A 176 6.52 -8.50 -16.41
CA GLU A 176 5.20 -8.17 -16.99
C GLU A 176 4.06 -8.51 -16.00
N GLU A 177 4.12 -9.66 -15.35
CA GLU A 177 3.09 -10.09 -14.39
C GLU A 177 3.01 -9.15 -13.17
N CYS A 178 4.15 -8.72 -12.62
CA CYS A 178 4.18 -7.73 -11.52
C CYS A 178 3.59 -6.39 -11.98
N ARG A 179 3.97 -5.94 -13.18
CA ARG A 179 3.48 -4.69 -13.79
C ARG A 179 1.96 -4.73 -13.96
N GLU A 180 1.43 -5.85 -14.43
CA GLU A 180 -0.01 -6.01 -14.63
C GLU A 180 -0.79 -5.88 -13.30
N TRP A 181 -0.31 -6.50 -12.21
CA TRP A 181 -0.91 -6.35 -10.88
C TRP A 181 -0.83 -4.91 -10.35
N ILE A 182 0.33 -4.26 -10.49
CA ILE A 182 0.51 -2.86 -10.09
C ILE A 182 -0.41 -1.93 -10.90
N GLN A 183 -0.51 -2.15 -12.21
CA GLN A 183 -1.42 -1.43 -13.08
C GLN A 183 -2.87 -1.65 -12.66
N ALA A 184 -3.27 -2.89 -12.36
CA ALA A 184 -4.62 -3.22 -11.94
C ALA A 184 -5.02 -2.44 -10.68
N ILE A 185 -4.14 -2.45 -9.67
CA ILE A 185 -4.38 -1.71 -8.43
C ILE A 185 -4.47 -0.21 -8.70
N HIS A 186 -3.56 0.34 -9.50
CA HIS A 186 -3.55 1.75 -9.88
C HIS A 186 -4.83 2.19 -10.60
N GLU A 187 -5.34 1.40 -11.54
CA GLU A 187 -6.53 1.75 -12.32
C GLU A 187 -7.79 1.82 -11.43
N THR A 188 -7.87 0.99 -10.37
CA THR A 188 -9.02 1.08 -9.42
C THR A 188 -9.11 2.44 -8.72
N LEU A 189 -8.02 3.20 -8.61
CA LEU A 189 -8.02 4.51 -7.96
C LEU A 189 -8.91 5.53 -8.68
N LYS A 190 -9.21 5.30 -9.97
CA LYS A 190 -10.13 6.12 -10.78
C LYS A 190 -11.61 5.80 -10.48
N GLY A 191 -11.89 4.72 -9.76
CA GLY A 191 -13.23 4.20 -9.49
C GLY A 191 -13.84 3.37 -10.62
N TRP A 192 -13.07 3.06 -11.66
CA TRP A 192 -13.50 2.24 -12.78
C TRP A 192 -12.30 1.63 -13.50
N VAL A 193 -12.52 0.52 -14.22
CA VAL A 193 -11.48 -0.21 -14.98
C VAL A 193 -12.01 -0.70 -16.32
N TYR A 194 -11.11 -0.99 -17.26
CA TYR A 194 -11.41 -1.64 -18.54
C TYR A 194 -10.88 -3.07 -18.54
N LEU A 195 -11.77 -4.07 -18.61
CA LEU A 195 -11.38 -5.48 -18.44
C LEU A 195 -10.42 -6.01 -19.52
N HIS A 196 -10.55 -5.59 -20.77
CA HIS A 196 -9.66 -5.99 -21.87
C HIS A 196 -8.18 -5.63 -21.67
N GLN A 197 -7.88 -4.65 -20.81
CA GLN A 197 -6.49 -4.24 -20.56
C GLN A 197 -5.70 -5.31 -19.78
N PHE A 198 -6.41 -6.26 -19.16
CA PHE A 198 -5.83 -7.27 -18.29
C PHE A 198 -5.96 -8.65 -18.92
N LYS A 199 -4.83 -9.34 -19.04
CA LYS A 199 -4.69 -10.71 -19.52
C LYS A 199 -4.95 -11.71 -18.39
N THR A 200 -4.50 -11.40 -17.17
CA THR A 200 -4.59 -12.30 -16.02
C THR A 200 -6.04 -12.47 -15.56
N PRO A 201 -6.64 -13.68 -15.62
CA PRO A 201 -8.04 -13.90 -15.25
C PRO A 201 -8.34 -13.53 -13.79
N GLU A 202 -7.40 -13.78 -12.89
CA GLU A 202 -7.56 -13.49 -11.47
C GLU A 202 -7.63 -11.98 -11.19
N ILE A 203 -7.05 -11.13 -12.05
CA ILE A 203 -7.24 -9.68 -11.98
C ILE A 203 -8.68 -9.31 -12.36
N LYS A 204 -9.27 -9.99 -13.34
CA LYS A 204 -10.68 -9.78 -13.68
C LYS A 204 -11.59 -10.23 -12.54
N THR A 205 -11.30 -11.38 -11.93
CA THR A 205 -12.00 -11.84 -10.72
C THR A 205 -11.88 -10.84 -9.57
N LEU A 206 -10.70 -10.24 -9.37
CA LEU A 206 -10.52 -9.15 -8.42
C LEU A 206 -11.49 -8.00 -8.71
N PHE A 207 -11.57 -7.52 -9.95
CA PHE A 207 -12.46 -6.41 -10.29
C PHE A 207 -13.94 -6.74 -10.14
N GLU A 208 -14.35 -7.96 -10.52
CA GLU A 208 -15.72 -8.44 -10.31
C GLU A 208 -16.11 -8.40 -8.83
N ARG A 209 -15.19 -8.77 -7.92
CA ARG A 209 -15.44 -8.67 -6.47
C ARG A 209 -15.50 -7.23 -5.95
N LEU A 210 -14.88 -6.30 -6.65
CA LEU A 210 -14.86 -4.88 -6.28
C LEU A 210 -15.99 -4.08 -6.94
N LYS A 211 -16.86 -4.72 -7.72
CA LYS A 211 -17.97 -4.04 -8.38
C LYS A 211 -18.84 -3.31 -7.38
N THR A 212 -19.13 -2.04 -7.68
CA THR A 212 -19.89 -1.18 -6.78
C THR A 212 -21.35 -1.63 -6.64
N GLU A 213 -21.90 -2.27 -7.67
CA GLU A 213 -23.29 -2.77 -7.70
C GLU A 213 -23.54 -3.95 -6.75
N ASP A 214 -22.51 -4.76 -6.47
CA ASP A 214 -22.60 -5.98 -5.65
C ASP A 214 -22.16 -5.76 -4.20
N THR A 215 -21.92 -4.51 -3.81
CA THR A 215 -21.33 -4.19 -2.51
C THR A 215 -22.35 -4.32 -1.38
N SER A 216 -22.02 -5.09 -0.35
CA SER A 216 -22.90 -5.20 0.82
C SER A 216 -22.98 -3.87 1.59
N PRO A 217 -24.11 -3.58 2.26
CA PRO A 217 -24.24 -2.39 3.10
C PRO A 217 -23.14 -2.27 4.17
N GLU A 218 -22.70 -3.39 4.74
CA GLU A 218 -21.65 -3.43 5.77
C GLU A 218 -20.29 -3.02 5.19
N LEU A 219 -19.93 -3.54 4.01
CA LEU A 219 -18.69 -3.17 3.33
C LEU A 219 -18.73 -1.69 2.94
N HIS A 220 -19.84 -1.24 2.35
CA HIS A 220 -20.05 0.16 2.00
C HIS A 220 -19.87 1.10 3.21
N THR A 221 -20.45 0.73 4.37
CA THR A 221 -20.31 1.51 5.60
C THR A 221 -18.86 1.62 6.05
N LYS A 222 -18.12 0.50 6.09
CA LYS A 222 -16.70 0.51 6.46
C LYS A 222 -15.86 1.41 5.54
N MET A 223 -16.14 1.39 4.24
CA MET A 223 -15.45 2.23 3.26
C MET A 223 -15.75 3.71 3.45
N MET A 224 -17.02 4.06 3.73
CA MET A 224 -17.41 5.45 4.00
C MET A 224 -16.80 5.97 5.30
N ASP A 225 -16.79 5.16 6.36
CA ASP A 225 -16.15 5.52 7.63
C ASP A 225 -14.66 5.80 7.45
N GLU A 226 -13.94 4.94 6.73
CA GLU A 226 -12.52 5.15 6.42
C GLU A 226 -12.29 6.43 5.63
N ARG A 227 -13.12 6.68 4.61
CA ARG A 227 -13.04 7.88 3.79
C ARG A 227 -13.28 9.15 4.62
N MET A 228 -14.31 9.17 5.47
CA MET A 228 -14.60 10.30 6.36
C MET A 228 -13.43 10.58 7.33
N VAL A 229 -12.79 9.53 7.84
CA VAL A 229 -11.60 9.66 8.70
C VAL A 229 -10.43 10.24 7.91
N LYS A 230 -10.19 9.76 6.68
CA LYS A 230 -9.14 10.27 5.80
C LYS A 230 -9.37 11.75 5.46
N GLU A 231 -10.57 12.13 5.03
CA GLU A 231 -10.96 13.51 4.73
C GLU A 231 -10.69 14.44 5.92
N LYS A 232 -11.11 14.05 7.13
CA LYS A 232 -10.82 14.82 8.36
C LYS A 232 -9.32 14.98 8.60
N HIS A 233 -8.53 13.93 8.41
CA HIS A 233 -7.08 14.01 8.58
C HIS A 233 -6.42 14.91 7.54
N ASP A 234 -6.87 14.85 6.30
CA ASP A 234 -6.35 15.68 5.22
C ASP A 234 -6.75 17.15 5.42
N ASP A 235 -7.95 17.45 5.91
CA ASP A 235 -8.37 18.79 6.33
C ASP A 235 -7.49 19.35 7.45
N ILE A 236 -7.22 18.55 8.50
CA ILE A 236 -6.33 18.96 9.60
C ILE A 236 -4.93 19.27 9.07
N ARG A 237 -4.37 18.41 8.22
CA ARG A 237 -3.05 18.62 7.61
C ARG A 237 -3.02 19.85 6.72
N LYS A 238 -4.05 20.04 5.90
CA LYS A 238 -4.19 21.20 5.02
C LYS A 238 -4.23 22.49 5.84
N GLU A 239 -4.97 22.50 6.95
CA GLU A 239 -5.02 23.63 7.88
C GLU A 239 -3.67 23.89 8.57
N GLU A 240 -2.95 22.85 9.00
CA GLU A 240 -1.59 22.99 9.54
C GLU A 240 -0.61 23.57 8.51
N ARG A 241 -0.64 23.08 7.27
CA ARG A 241 0.16 23.59 6.15
C ARG A 241 -0.20 25.04 5.84
N ARG A 242 -1.49 25.38 5.81
CA ARG A 242 -1.98 26.76 5.64
C ARG A 242 -1.48 27.68 6.76
N LYS A 243 -1.43 27.22 8.01
CA LYS A 243 -0.84 28.00 9.12
C LYS A 243 0.65 28.25 8.92
N ILE A 244 1.42 27.28 8.40
CA ILE A 244 2.84 27.46 8.09
C ILE A 244 3.00 28.45 6.92
N ALA A 245 2.26 28.28 5.83
CA ALA A 245 2.24 29.20 4.69
C ALA A 245 1.91 30.64 5.12
N ARG A 246 0.86 30.83 5.93
CA ARG A 246 0.48 32.14 6.49
C ARG A 246 1.61 32.77 7.31
N LYS A 247 2.34 31.99 8.11
CA LYS A 247 3.53 32.48 8.84
C LYS A 247 4.67 32.90 7.92
N LEU A 248 4.92 32.16 6.84
CA LEU A 248 5.94 32.50 5.84
C LEU A 248 5.58 33.81 5.13
N LEU A 249 4.32 33.96 4.70
CA LEU A 249 3.80 35.16 4.04
C LEU A 249 3.87 36.40 4.93
N ARG A 250 3.55 36.27 6.23
CA ARG A 250 3.70 37.39 7.18
C ARG A 250 5.16 37.81 7.38
N ARG A 251 6.12 36.89 7.24
CA ARG A 251 7.56 37.19 7.33
C ARG A 251 8.08 37.85 6.07
N ASN A 252 7.64 37.36 4.90
CA ASN A 252 7.99 37.94 3.61
C ASN A 252 6.85 37.74 2.60
N ALA A 253 6.06 38.79 2.40
CA ALA A 253 4.91 38.78 1.50
C ALA A 253 5.28 38.51 0.03
N THR A 254 6.54 38.76 -0.35
CA THR A 254 7.04 38.59 -1.74
C THR A 254 7.51 37.17 -2.07
N THR A 255 7.48 36.25 -1.10
CA THR A 255 7.90 34.85 -1.31
C THR A 255 7.09 34.20 -2.43
N SER A 256 7.72 33.54 -3.40
CA SER A 256 7.01 32.94 -4.53
C SER A 256 6.00 31.89 -4.08
N ASN A 257 4.86 31.78 -4.77
CA ASN A 257 3.91 30.69 -4.55
C ASN A 257 4.55 29.33 -4.80
N LEU A 258 5.53 29.25 -5.72
CA LEU A 258 6.27 28.03 -5.99
C LEU A 258 7.10 27.60 -4.76
N ASP A 259 7.86 28.52 -4.16
CA ASP A 259 8.67 28.24 -2.97
C ASP A 259 7.78 27.83 -1.78
N ILE A 260 6.63 28.50 -1.60
CA ILE A 260 5.67 28.14 -0.56
C ILE A 260 5.07 26.76 -0.83
N SER A 261 4.75 26.45 -2.09
CA SER A 261 4.21 25.15 -2.50
C SER A 261 5.22 24.03 -2.23
N GLU A 262 6.49 24.23 -2.56
CA GLU A 262 7.56 23.27 -2.28
C GLU A 262 7.76 23.03 -0.78
N LEU A 263 7.70 24.08 0.04
CA LEU A 263 7.91 23.98 1.49
C LEU A 263 6.71 23.44 2.27
N THR A 264 5.50 23.67 1.77
CA THR A 264 4.26 23.34 2.50
C THR A 264 3.45 22.23 1.86
N GLU A 265 3.82 21.80 0.65
CA GLU A 265 3.07 20.85 -0.17
C GLU A 265 1.60 21.27 -0.40
N LEU A 266 1.31 22.58 -0.36
CA LEU A 266 0.01 23.13 -0.77
C LEU A 266 -0.03 23.32 -2.28
N SER A 267 -1.22 23.21 -2.87
CA SER A 267 -1.41 23.57 -4.27
C SER A 267 -1.21 25.07 -4.48
N LEU A 268 -0.85 25.47 -5.70
CA LEU A 268 -0.70 26.89 -6.04
C LEU A 268 -2.02 27.65 -5.81
N THR A 269 -3.15 27.04 -6.16
CA THR A 269 -4.50 27.59 -5.93
C THR A 269 -4.78 27.79 -4.44
N ASP A 270 -4.43 26.84 -3.57
CA ASP A 270 -4.64 26.99 -2.12
C ASP A 270 -3.83 28.16 -1.53
N ILE A 271 -2.65 28.44 -2.10
CA ILE A 271 -1.76 29.54 -1.70
C ILE A 271 -2.29 30.88 -2.23
N GLU A 272 -2.81 30.91 -3.45
CA GLU A 272 -3.47 32.08 -4.04
C GLU A 272 -4.68 32.50 -3.22
N GLU A 273 -5.58 31.57 -2.92
CA GLU A 273 -6.74 31.82 -2.03
C GLU A 273 -6.31 32.35 -0.66
N LEU A 274 -5.25 31.77 -0.07
CA LEU A 274 -4.74 32.20 1.23
C LEU A 274 -4.18 33.63 1.16
N ARG A 275 -3.52 34.00 0.07
CA ARG A 275 -2.99 35.36 -0.14
C ARG A 275 -4.13 36.37 -0.30
N GLU A 276 -5.15 36.05 -1.07
CA GLU A 276 -6.34 36.87 -1.21
C GLU A 276 -6.99 37.10 0.16
N GLU A 277 -7.25 36.02 0.91
CA GLU A 277 -7.83 36.09 2.25
C GLU A 277 -6.98 36.94 3.22
N MET A 278 -5.65 36.78 3.18
CA MET A 278 -4.74 37.55 4.03
C MET A 278 -4.67 39.03 3.62
N THR A 279 -4.81 39.34 2.33
CA THR A 279 -4.81 40.71 1.82
C THR A 279 -6.11 41.43 2.16
N GLU A 280 -7.26 40.77 1.99
CA GLU A 280 -8.57 41.28 2.42
C GLU A 280 -8.60 41.58 3.93
N LYS A 281 -7.93 40.76 4.73
CA LYS A 281 -7.78 40.95 6.19
C LYS A 281 -6.70 41.96 6.58
N GLY A 282 -5.97 42.52 5.62
CA GLY A 282 -4.88 43.47 5.87
C GLY A 282 -3.66 42.87 6.59
N GLU A 283 -3.49 41.54 6.55
CA GLU A 283 -2.36 40.85 7.18
C GLU A 283 -1.06 40.98 6.36
N ILE A 284 -1.19 41.19 5.05
CA ILE A 284 -0.11 41.45 4.10
C ILE A 284 -0.54 42.56 3.14
N LEU A 285 0.42 43.33 2.62
CA LEU A 285 0.16 44.37 1.62
C LEU A 285 0.08 43.73 0.23
N PHE A 286 -0.78 44.29 -0.64
CA PHE A 286 -0.80 43.97 -2.08
C PHE A 286 0.62 44.14 -2.63
N VAL A 287 1.19 43.09 -3.21
CA VAL A 287 2.43 43.14 -3.99
C VAL A 287 2.07 42.97 -5.45
#